data_AF-A0A811UPC4-F1
#
_entry.id   AF-A0A811UPC4-F1
#
_cell.length_a   1.000
_cell.length_b   1.000
_cell.length_c   1.000
_cell.angle_alpha   90.00
_cell.angle_beta   90.00
_cell.angle_gamma   90.00
#
_symmetry.space_group_name_H-M   'P 1'
#
loop_
_entity.id
_entity.type
_entity.pdbx_description
1 polymer ?
#
loop_
_entity_poly.entity_id
_entity_poly.type
_entity_poly.pdbx_seq_one_letter_code
_entity_poly.pdbx_strand_id
1 'polypeptide(L)'
;MAWATNFKQAAVANALPRNRLERIKQFFHLNDNSKQPQKETPEYDKFVGLHKKLNEISQEEEYQSIYEQMLSYKGQQTISSNKAPQVGFQDVH
;
A
#
# COMPACT_ATOMS: atom_id res chain seq x y z
N MET A 1 5.49 -21.86 1.94
CA MET A 1 5.48 -21.18 0.63
C MET A 1 4.76 -22.07 -0.37
N ALA A 2 3.91 -21.52 -1.24
CA ALA A 2 3.10 -22.31 -2.17
C ALA A 2 3.91 -23.14 -3.21
N TRP A 3 5.18 -22.78 -3.47
CA TRP A 3 6.10 -23.45 -4.40
C TRP A 3 7.32 -24.06 -3.69
N ALA A 4 7.24 -24.43 -2.40
CA ALA A 4 8.38 -25.04 -1.73
C ALA A 4 8.61 -26.48 -2.26
N THR A 5 9.87 -26.92 -2.34
CA THR A 5 10.25 -28.24 -2.86
C THR A 5 9.56 -29.39 -2.11
N ASN A 6 9.39 -29.23 -0.79
CA ASN A 6 8.80 -30.23 0.08
C ASN A 6 7.32 -29.97 0.39
N PHE A 7 6.76 -28.87 -0.13
CA PHE A 7 5.37 -28.48 0.11
C PHE A 7 4.85 -27.60 -1.03
N LYS A 8 4.02 -28.18 -1.89
CA LYS A 8 3.37 -27.49 -3.00
C LYS A 8 1.89 -27.31 -2.69
N GLN A 9 1.44 -26.06 -2.58
CA GLN A 9 0.01 -25.76 -2.50
C GLN A 9 -0.55 -25.81 -3.92
N ALA A 10 -1.14 -26.96 -4.30
CA ALA A 10 -1.52 -27.26 -5.68
C ALA A 10 -2.39 -26.18 -6.34
N ALA A 11 -3.37 -25.64 -5.61
CA ALA A 11 -4.26 -24.58 -6.11
C ALA A 11 -3.49 -23.35 -6.61
N VAL A 12 -2.49 -22.89 -5.84
CA VAL A 12 -1.71 -21.70 -6.18
C VAL A 12 -0.66 -22.03 -7.23
N ALA A 13 0.05 -23.15 -7.06
CA ALA A 13 1.19 -23.48 -7.89
C ALA A 13 0.83 -23.97 -9.29
N ASN A 14 -0.39 -24.49 -9.49
CA ASN A 14 -0.91 -24.84 -10.80
C ASN A 14 -1.52 -23.62 -11.52
N ALA A 15 -2.02 -22.62 -10.78
CA ALA A 15 -2.57 -21.40 -11.37
C ALA A 15 -1.49 -20.47 -11.93
N LEU A 16 -0.35 -20.34 -11.24
CA LEU A 16 0.71 -19.42 -11.65
C LEU A 16 2.10 -19.94 -11.25
N PRO A 17 3.10 -19.92 -12.15
CA PRO A 17 4.49 -20.19 -11.77
C PRO A 17 5.05 -19.09 -10.86
N ARG A 18 5.89 -19.47 -9.88
CA ARG A 18 6.51 -18.54 -8.94
C ARG A 18 7.20 -17.36 -9.64
N ASN A 19 8.02 -17.65 -10.65
CA ASN A 19 8.78 -16.62 -11.37
C ASN A 19 7.88 -15.60 -12.06
N ARG A 20 6.72 -16.05 -12.55
CA ARG A 20 5.74 -15.16 -13.18
C ARG A 20 5.07 -14.26 -12.14
N LEU A 21 4.70 -14.81 -10.98
CA LEU A 21 4.16 -14.01 -9.88
C LEU A 21 5.15 -12.94 -9.41
N GLU A 22 6.42 -13.30 -9.21
CA GLU A 22 7.43 -12.35 -8.76
C GLU A 22 7.66 -11.23 -9.78
N ARG A 23 7.63 -11.54 -11.09
CA ARG A 23 7.64 -10.48 -12.12
C ARG A 23 6.40 -9.59 -12.05
N ILE A 24 5.21 -10.17 -11.93
CA ILE A 24 3.97 -9.37 -11.84
C ILE A 24 4.03 -8.41 -10.65
N LYS A 25 4.47 -8.88 -9.46
CA LYS A 25 4.62 -8.03 -8.27
C LYS A 25 5.52 -6.83 -8.50
N GLN A 26 6.62 -6.98 -9.25
CA GLN A 26 7.58 -5.91 -9.52
C GLN A 26 7.00 -4.80 -10.42
N PHE A 27 6.07 -5.15 -11.32
CA PHE A 27 5.49 -4.22 -12.30
C PHE A 27 4.03 -3.88 -12.01
N PHE A 28 3.53 -4.27 -10.82
CA PHE A 28 2.15 -4.01 -10.45
C PHE A 28 1.97 -2.55 -10.04
N HIS A 29 1.35 -1.76 -10.92
CA HIS A 29 0.98 -0.37 -10.67
C HIS A 29 -0.53 -0.19 -10.73
N LEU A 30 -1.11 0.44 -9.71
CA LEU A 30 -2.54 0.78 -9.68
C LEU A 30 -2.87 2.09 -10.39
N ASN A 31 -1.85 2.91 -10.66
CA ASN A 31 -1.99 4.24 -11.26
C ASN A 31 -1.38 4.29 -12.67
N ASP A 32 -1.96 5.16 -13.50
CA ASP A 32 -1.32 5.64 -14.73
C ASP A 32 -0.31 6.72 -14.36
N ASN A 33 0.97 6.33 -14.23
CA ASN A 33 2.04 7.23 -13.81
C ASN A 33 2.27 8.39 -14.81
N SER A 34 1.79 8.30 -16.05
CA SER A 34 1.88 9.40 -17.02
C SER A 34 0.96 10.58 -16.66
N LYS A 35 -0.05 10.34 -15.82
CA LYS A 35 -1.05 11.33 -15.39
C LYS A 35 -0.84 11.80 -13.97
N GLN A 36 0.22 11.34 -13.30
CA GLN A 36 0.48 11.72 -11.92
C GLN A 36 1.04 13.16 -11.87
N PRO A 37 0.41 14.07 -11.11
CA PRO A 37 0.93 15.43 -10.93
C PRO A 37 2.33 15.42 -10.30
N GLN A 38 3.07 16.52 -10.46
CA GLN A 38 4.36 16.69 -9.80
C GLN A 38 4.17 16.86 -8.29
N LYS A 39 5.12 16.36 -7.49
CA LYS A 39 5.02 16.32 -6.02
C LYS A 39 4.78 17.67 -5.34
N GLU A 40 5.14 18.76 -6.01
CA GLU A 40 5.09 20.12 -5.48
C GLU A 40 3.77 20.83 -5.79
N THR A 41 2.89 20.22 -6.60
CA THR A 41 1.62 20.85 -6.97
C THR A 41 0.53 20.50 -5.95
N PRO A 42 -0.45 21.40 -5.73
CA PRO A 42 -1.57 21.15 -4.82
C PRO A 42 -2.39 19.90 -5.18
N GLU A 43 -2.40 19.52 -6.46
CA GLU A 43 -3.13 18.37 -6.98
C GLU A 43 -2.41 17.04 -6.73
N TYR A 44 -1.19 17.06 -6.18
CA TYR A 44 -0.45 15.86 -5.89
C TYR A 44 -1.05 15.10 -4.71
N ASP A 45 -1.68 13.98 -5.02
CA ASP A 45 -2.19 13.03 -4.05
C ASP A 45 -1.29 11.79 -3.96
N LYS A 46 -0.73 11.55 -2.77
CA LYS A 46 0.10 10.37 -2.47
C LYS A 46 -0.69 9.06 -2.58
N PHE A 47 -2.01 9.11 -2.44
CA PHE A 47 -2.91 7.97 -2.47
C PHE A 47 -3.74 7.88 -3.76
N VAL A 48 -3.43 8.66 -4.81
CA VAL A 48 -4.28 8.79 -6.01
C VAL A 48 -4.67 7.44 -6.63
N GLY A 49 -3.72 6.49 -6.72
CA GLY A 49 -3.97 5.17 -7.27
C GLY A 49 -4.83 4.27 -6.36
N LEU A 50 -4.78 4.51 -5.05
CA LEU A 50 -5.55 3.78 -4.05
C LEU A 50 -6.97 4.34 -3.93
N HIS A 51 -7.13 5.67 -3.88
CA HIS A 51 -8.43 6.35 -3.72
C HIS A 51 -9.43 5.92 -4.80
N LYS A 52 -8.99 5.87 -6.07
CA LYS A 52 -9.85 5.40 -7.15
C LYS A 52 -10.41 4.00 -6.87
N LYS A 53 -9.59 3.11 -6.30
CA LYS A 53 -9.98 1.74 -5.98
C LYS A 53 -10.79 1.61 -4.69
N LEU A 54 -10.48 2.40 -3.68
CA LEU A 54 -11.26 2.41 -2.44
C LEU A 54 -12.69 2.92 -2.67
N ASN A 55 -12.86 3.92 -3.54
CA ASN A 55 -14.18 4.43 -3.89
C ASN A 55 -15.03 3.40 -4.64
N GLU A 56 -14.42 2.45 -5.36
CA GLU A 56 -15.14 1.32 -5.99
C GLU A 56 -15.61 0.27 -4.96
N ILE A 57 -15.01 0.22 -3.77
CA ILE A 57 -15.24 -0.83 -2.75
C ILE A 57 -16.25 -0.38 -1.68
N SER A 58 -16.71 0.87 -1.69
CA SER A 58 -17.65 1.39 -0.68
C SER A 58 -18.93 0.54 -0.61
N GLN A 59 -19.24 0.05 0.59
CA GLN A 59 -20.44 -0.73 0.88
C GLN A 59 -21.40 0.15 1.71
N GLU A 60 -22.68 0.14 1.36
CA GLU A 60 -23.74 0.73 2.17
C GLU A 60 -24.10 -0.27 3.28
N GLU A 61 -23.79 0.09 4.54
CA GLU A 61 -24.14 -0.71 5.72
C GLU A 61 -25.03 0.12 6.66
N GLU A 62 -26.12 -0.48 7.15
CA GLU A 62 -27.12 0.16 8.02
C GLU A 62 -26.56 0.49 9.43
N TYR A 63 -25.57 -0.26 9.89
CA TYR A 63 -24.86 -0.03 11.15
C TYR A 63 -23.37 0.08 10.90
N GLN A 64 -22.82 1.26 11.16
CA GLN A 64 -21.39 1.51 11.01
C GLN A 64 -20.74 1.79 12.36
N SER A 65 -19.51 1.32 12.51
CA SER A 65 -18.66 1.60 13.66
C SER A 65 -17.31 2.14 13.19
N ILE A 66 -16.72 3.04 13.96
CA ILE A 66 -15.47 3.71 13.61
C ILE A 66 -14.35 3.10 14.46
N TYR A 67 -13.38 2.47 13.80
CA TYR A 67 -12.20 1.89 14.43
C TYR A 67 -10.96 2.11 13.56
N GLU A 68 -9.79 2.09 14.21
CA GLU A 68 -8.51 2.15 13.53
C GLU A 68 -7.94 0.74 13.31
N GLN A 69 -7.46 0.46 12.10
CA GLN A 69 -6.70 -0.74 11.79
C GLN A 69 -5.34 -0.37 11.22
N MET A 70 -4.27 -0.74 11.93
CA MET A 70 -2.90 -0.51 11.47
C MET A 70 -2.44 -1.61 10.51
N LEU A 71 -1.97 -1.21 9.32
CA LEU A 71 -1.32 -2.11 8.37
C LEU A 71 0.20 -2.10 8.62
N SER A 72 0.76 -3.28 8.91
CA SER A 72 2.20 -3.44 9.13
C SER A 72 2.98 -3.39 7.81
N TYR A 73 3.96 -2.49 7.72
CA TYR A 73 4.88 -2.40 6.58
C TYR A 73 6.28 -1.98 7.05
N LYS A 74 7.31 -2.68 6.56
CA LYS A 74 8.73 -2.47 6.94
C LYS A 74 9.60 -1.89 5.81
N GLY A 75 9.01 -1.38 4.72
CA GLY A 75 9.74 -0.72 3.64
C GLY A 75 9.82 0.80 3.82
N GLN A 76 10.52 1.47 2.90
CA GLN A 76 10.55 2.92 2.85
C GLN A 76 9.15 3.46 2.51
N GLN A 77 8.61 4.30 3.39
CA GLN A 77 7.31 4.92 3.20
C GLN A 77 7.32 6.33 3.79
N THR A 78 6.59 7.23 3.15
CA THR A 78 6.49 8.62 3.61
C THR A 78 5.49 8.80 4.75
N ILE A 79 4.56 7.85 4.89
CA ILE A 79 3.44 7.87 5.83
C ILE A 79 3.65 6.68 6.76
N SER A 80 4.03 6.96 8.00
CA SER A 80 4.23 5.96 9.06
C SER A 80 3.96 6.64 10.40
N SER A 81 3.27 5.94 11.29
CA SER A 81 3.00 6.40 12.66
C SER A 81 4.26 6.45 13.54
N ASN A 82 5.36 5.82 13.14
CA ASN A 82 6.59 5.72 13.94
C ASN A 82 7.62 6.84 13.69
N LYS A 83 7.27 7.93 12.98
CA LYS A 83 8.18 9.07 12.87
C LYS A 83 8.27 9.76 14.23
N ALA A 84 9.41 9.62 14.90
CA ALA A 84 9.70 10.28 16.17
C ALA A 84 9.37 11.78 16.10
N PRO A 85 8.78 12.38 17.16
CA PRO A 85 8.59 13.81 17.21
C PRO A 85 9.95 14.49 17.10
N GLN A 86 10.11 15.40 16.13
CA GLN A 86 11.21 16.35 16.16
C GLN A 86 10.91 17.33 17.29
N VAL A 87 11.36 16.99 18.51
CA VAL A 87 11.39 17.92 19.62
C VAL A 87 12.48 18.94 19.30
N GLY A 88 12.09 20.04 18.67
CA GLY A 88 12.91 21.23 18.61
C GLY A 88 13.06 21.77 20.03
N PHE A 89 14.25 21.62 20.60
CA PHE A 89 14.64 22.41 21.76
C PHE A 89 14.70 23.87 21.30
N GLN A 90 13.73 24.69 21.73
CA GLN A 90 13.93 26.13 21.80
C GLN A 90 14.62 26.41 23.13
N ASP A 91 15.93 26.64 23.07
CA ASP A 91 16.66 27.28 24.15
C ASP A 91 16.13 28.71 24.28
N VAL A 92 15.41 28.96 25.37
CA VAL A 92 15.01 30.31 25.78
C VAL A 92 16.15 30.84 26.64
N HIS A 93 16.96 31.73 26.07
CA HIS A 93 17.86 32.61 26.81
C HIS A 93 17.15 33.91 27.18
#